data_AF-A0A3S1IEL4-F1
#
_entry.id   AF-A0A3S1IEL4-F1
#
_cell.length_a   1.000
_cell.length_b   1.000
_cell.length_c   1.000
_cell.angle_alpha   90.00
_cell.angle_beta   90.00
_cell.angle_gamma   90.00
#
_symmetry.space_group_name_H-M   'P 1'
#
loop_
_entity.id
_entity.type
_entity.pdbx_description
1 polymer ?
#
loop_
_entity_poly.entity_id
_entity_poly.type
_entity_poly.pdbx_seq_one_letter_code
_entity_poly.pdbx_strand_id
1 'polypeptide(L)'
;MDAVVGAARKAKVNAVGTMKTGVPLKVRVEDEIEEIDSVSEAADFLQRWPLERRGHVYRSALNACSAAIAAQISEADAMKVFTGFARVTGILIAEGNPAMAMDARSVQSRAPKQGRQMPK
;
A
#
# COMPACT_ATOMS: atom_id res chain seq x y z
N MET A 1 8.27 19.24 -21.33
CA MET A 1 8.29 17.81 -21.71
C MET A 1 8.65 17.07 -20.43
N ASP A 2 7.71 16.66 -19.58
CA ASP A 2 6.50 15.91 -19.88
C ASP A 2 5.31 16.35 -19.04
N ALA A 3 4.18 16.52 -19.72
CA ALA A 3 2.86 16.65 -19.15
C ALA A 3 2.19 15.27 -19.17
N VAL A 4 1.76 14.77 -18.02
CA VAL A 4 0.71 13.75 -17.89
C VAL A 4 -0.08 14.10 -16.63
N VAL A 5 -1.10 14.97 -16.69
CA VAL A 5 -2.49 14.57 -16.96
C VAL A 5 -2.79 13.17 -16.43
N GLY A 6 -3.08 13.10 -15.12
CA GLY A 6 -3.74 11.99 -14.47
C GLY A 6 -5.09 12.47 -13.96
N ALA A 7 -6.07 12.57 -14.85
CA ALA A 7 -7.44 12.94 -14.49
C ALA A 7 -8.00 11.95 -13.46
N ALA A 8 -8.33 12.44 -12.26
CA ALA A 8 -9.19 11.75 -11.32
C ALA A 8 -10.57 11.55 -11.98
N ARG A 9 -10.74 10.40 -12.65
CA ARG A 9 -12.01 10.00 -13.23
C ARG A 9 -12.91 9.51 -12.11
N LYS A 10 -13.78 10.41 -11.68
CA LYS A 10 -15.00 10.20 -10.90
C LYS A 10 -15.66 8.84 -11.16
N ALA A 11 -15.75 8.01 -10.12
CA ALA A 11 -16.68 6.88 -10.05
C ALA A 11 -17.69 7.14 -8.93
N LYS A 12 -18.87 7.67 -9.30
CA LYS A 12 -20.06 7.57 -8.45
C LYS A 12 -20.49 6.10 -8.47
N VAL A 13 -20.15 5.35 -7.43
CA VAL A 13 -20.78 4.04 -7.18
C VAL A 13 -21.72 4.18 -5.99
N ASN A 14 -23.01 4.40 -6.30
CA ASN A 14 -24.08 4.17 -5.33
C ASN A 14 -24.53 2.72 -5.52
N ALA A 15 -24.15 1.82 -4.62
CA ALA A 15 -24.82 0.53 -4.50
C ALA A 15 -24.57 -0.10 -3.12
N VAL A 16 -25.70 -0.26 -2.41
CA VAL A 16 -26.10 -1.38 -1.54
C VAL A 16 -25.23 -1.72 -0.31
N GLY A 17 -25.85 -1.55 0.85
CA GLY A 17 -25.23 -1.69 2.17
C GLY A 17 -24.53 -3.01 2.41
N THR A 18 -23.28 -2.91 2.89
CA THR A 18 -22.56 -3.96 3.60
C THR A 18 -21.68 -3.27 4.65
N MET A 19 -21.45 -3.94 5.77
CA MET A 19 -21.09 -3.32 7.04
C MET A 19 -19.78 -2.53 6.99
N LYS A 20 -19.90 -1.21 6.89
CA LYS A 20 -18.80 -0.25 7.07
C LYS A 20 -18.18 -0.46 8.45
N THR A 21 -16.98 -1.04 8.52
CA THR A 21 -16.12 -0.86 9.68
C THR A 21 -15.60 0.58 9.68
N GLY A 22 -16.45 1.48 10.17
CA GLY A 22 -16.06 2.60 11.02
C GLY A 22 -15.52 3.86 10.36
N VAL A 23 -14.39 3.82 9.66
CA VAL A 23 -13.66 5.07 9.31
C VAL A 23 -12.91 4.94 7.98
N PRO A 24 -13.14 5.82 6.99
CA PRO A 24 -12.34 5.87 5.78
C PRO A 24 -10.87 6.19 6.10
N LEU A 25 -9.95 5.52 5.40
CA LEU A 25 -8.52 5.62 5.67
C LEU A 25 -7.93 6.76 4.85
N LYS A 26 -7.51 7.84 5.51
CA LYS A 26 -6.92 9.02 4.85
C LYS A 26 -5.41 8.84 4.67
N VAL A 27 -4.93 8.91 3.44
CA VAL A 27 -3.49 8.86 3.09
C VAL A 27 -3.02 10.16 2.44
N ARG A 28 -1.77 10.57 2.69
CA ARG A 28 -1.12 11.72 2.06
C ARG A 28 0.07 11.29 1.21
N VAL A 29 0.09 11.68 -0.05
CA VAL A 29 1.23 11.47 -0.95
C VAL A 29 1.54 12.75 -1.70
N GLU A 30 2.78 13.24 -1.60
CA GLU A 30 3.29 14.36 -2.41
C GLU A 30 2.39 15.62 -2.44
N ASP A 31 1.65 15.85 -1.34
CA ASP A 31 0.70 16.95 -1.10
C ASP A 31 -0.78 16.66 -1.39
N GLU A 32 -1.11 15.53 -2.03
CA GLU A 32 -2.49 15.11 -2.22
C GLU A 32 -2.99 14.26 -1.04
N ILE A 33 -4.21 14.53 -0.57
CA ILE A 33 -4.91 13.72 0.44
C ILE A 33 -5.96 12.89 -0.28
N GLU A 34 -5.86 11.57 -0.14
CA GLU A 34 -6.83 10.62 -0.68
C GLU A 34 -7.53 9.88 0.47
N GLU A 35 -8.83 9.66 0.33
CA GLU A 35 -9.62 8.84 1.24
C GLU A 35 -9.86 7.49 0.59
N ILE A 36 -9.48 6.43 1.29
CA ILE A 36 -9.62 5.05 0.80
C ILE A 36 -10.68 4.36 1.65
N ASP A 37 -11.81 4.00 1.04
CA ASP A 37 -12.91 3.29 1.70
C ASP A 37 -13.04 1.83 1.28
N SER A 38 -12.43 1.46 0.15
CA SER A 38 -12.58 0.13 -0.46
C SER A 38 -11.25 -0.47 -0.96
N VAL A 39 -11.22 -1.80 -1.13
CA VAL A 39 -10.05 -2.51 -1.72
C VAL A 39 -9.74 -2.04 -3.13
N SER A 40 -10.76 -1.74 -3.93
CA SER A 40 -10.60 -1.25 -5.30
C SER A 40 -9.85 0.10 -5.34
N GLU A 41 -10.17 1.01 -4.43
CA GLU A 41 -9.48 2.30 -4.31
C GLU A 41 -8.04 2.13 -3.83
N ALA A 42 -7.82 1.26 -2.83
CA ALA A 42 -6.46 0.91 -2.40
C ALA A 42 -5.63 0.31 -3.54
N ALA A 43 -6.22 -0.55 -4.38
CA ALA A 43 -5.53 -1.14 -5.52
C ALA A 43 -5.15 -0.07 -6.56
N ASP A 44 -6.06 0.85 -6.89
CA ASP A 44 -5.80 1.98 -7.79
C ASP A 44 -4.68 2.88 -7.26
N PHE A 45 -4.75 3.23 -5.98
CA PHE A 45 -3.71 3.99 -5.28
C PHE A 45 -2.33 3.31 -5.41
N LEU A 46 -2.27 1.99 -5.20
CA LEU A 46 -1.05 1.21 -5.38
C LEU A 46 -0.58 1.15 -6.85
N GLN A 47 -1.47 1.21 -7.84
CA GLN A 47 -1.03 1.29 -9.24
C GLN A 47 -0.29 2.60 -9.54
N ARG A 48 -0.73 3.70 -8.93
CA ARG A 48 -0.11 5.03 -9.05
C ARG A 48 1.14 5.22 -8.18
N TRP A 49 1.40 4.30 -7.24
CA TRP A 49 2.54 4.40 -6.33
C TRP A 49 3.88 4.50 -7.08
N PRO A 50 4.77 5.46 -6.74
CA PRO A 50 5.99 5.72 -7.48
C PRO A 50 6.93 4.50 -7.49
N LEU A 51 7.49 4.21 -8.67
CA LEU A 51 8.33 3.02 -8.92
C LEU A 51 9.50 2.92 -7.94
N GLU A 52 10.13 4.05 -7.63
CA GLU A 52 11.28 4.14 -6.73
C GLU A 52 10.95 3.73 -5.28
N ARG A 53 9.67 3.80 -4.90
CA ARG A 53 9.18 3.44 -3.56
C ARG A 53 8.50 2.05 -3.54
N ARG A 54 8.55 1.28 -4.63
CA ARG A 54 7.96 -0.07 -4.71
C ARG A 54 8.88 -1.11 -4.07
N GLY A 55 8.77 -1.24 -2.75
CA GLY A 55 9.47 -2.27 -1.96
C GLY A 55 8.67 -3.55 -1.71
N HIS A 56 9.16 -4.38 -0.80
CA HIS A 56 8.46 -5.59 -0.34
C HIS A 56 7.07 -5.28 0.22
N VAL A 57 6.96 -4.19 0.99
CA VAL A 57 5.69 -3.74 1.59
C VAL A 57 4.65 -3.37 0.54
N TYR A 58 5.07 -2.76 -0.58
CA TYR A 58 4.21 -2.47 -1.71
C TYR A 58 3.65 -3.74 -2.34
N ARG A 59 4.52 -4.72 -2.60
CA ARG A 59 4.13 -6.00 -3.21
C ARG A 59 3.14 -6.76 -2.32
N SER A 60 3.36 -6.72 -1.00
CA SER A 60 2.48 -7.35 -0.01
C SER A 60 1.08 -6.73 -0.04
N ALA A 61 0.99 -5.39 -0.03
CA ALA A 61 -0.29 -4.69 -0.10
C ALA A 61 -1.01 -4.96 -1.43
N LEU A 62 -0.29 -4.89 -2.56
CA LEU A 62 -0.87 -5.15 -3.87
C LEU A 62 -1.39 -6.58 -3.99
N ASN A 63 -0.64 -7.56 -3.50
CA ASN A 63 -1.06 -8.96 -3.52
C ASN A 63 -2.34 -9.19 -2.69
N ALA A 64 -2.42 -8.59 -1.50
CA ALA A 64 -3.62 -8.68 -0.67
C ALA A 64 -4.83 -8.04 -1.36
N CYS A 65 -4.66 -6.86 -1.96
CA CYS A 65 -5.73 -6.21 -2.74
C CYS A 65 -6.19 -7.08 -3.92
N SER A 66 -5.26 -7.67 -4.68
CA SER A 66 -5.58 -8.59 -5.77
C SER A 66 -6.29 -9.85 -5.28
N ALA A 67 -5.87 -10.41 -4.14
CA ALA A 67 -6.50 -11.59 -3.54
C ALA A 67 -7.93 -11.30 -3.09
N ALA A 68 -8.19 -10.12 -2.50
CA ALA A 68 -9.53 -9.71 -2.13
C ALA A 68 -10.43 -9.48 -3.36
N ILE A 69 -9.92 -8.85 -4.42
CA ILE A 69 -10.65 -8.70 -5.70
C ILE A 69 -10.99 -10.08 -6.30
N ALA A 70 -10.08 -11.04 -6.20
CA ALA A 70 -10.30 -12.43 -6.61
C ALA A 70 -11.16 -13.24 -5.62
N ALA A 71 -11.77 -12.60 -4.62
CA ALA A 71 -12.58 -13.20 -3.56
C ALA A 71 -11.87 -14.33 -2.79
N GLN A 72 -10.53 -14.33 -2.77
CA GLN A 72 -9.71 -15.32 -2.05
C GLN A 72 -9.57 -14.97 -0.57
N ILE A 73 -9.59 -13.68 -0.23
CA ILE A 73 -9.59 -13.17 1.14
C ILE A 73 -10.69 -12.12 1.31
N SER A 74 -11.07 -11.82 2.55
CA SER A 74 -12.07 -10.79 2.85
C SER A 74 -11.53 -9.38 2.61
N GLU A 75 -12.42 -8.47 2.19
CA GLU A 75 -12.09 -7.05 1.98
C GLU A 75 -11.47 -6.41 3.24
N ALA A 76 -12.05 -6.69 4.41
CA ALA A 76 -11.54 -6.22 5.69
C ALA A 76 -10.10 -6.69 5.98
N ASP A 77 -9.70 -7.87 5.49
CA ASP A 77 -8.34 -8.38 5.67
C ASP A 77 -7.34 -7.63 4.78
N ALA A 78 -7.68 -7.45 3.50
CA ALA A 78 -6.89 -6.63 2.59
C ALA A 78 -6.76 -5.17 3.06
N MET A 79 -7.82 -4.58 3.62
CA MET A 79 -7.78 -3.24 4.20
C MET A 79 -6.86 -3.13 5.42
N LYS A 80 -6.76 -4.17 6.26
CA LYS A 80 -5.76 -4.22 7.34
C LYS A 80 -4.34 -4.24 6.79
N VAL A 81 -4.08 -5.03 5.75
CA VAL A 81 -2.76 -5.07 5.10
C VAL A 81 -2.41 -3.70 4.51
N PHE A 82 -3.35 -3.07 3.82
CA PHE A 82 -3.17 -1.72 3.27
C PHE A 82 -2.92 -0.67 4.37
N THR A 83 -3.63 -0.75 5.49
CA THR A 83 -3.38 0.09 6.67
C THR A 83 -1.95 -0.06 7.17
N GLY A 84 -1.45 -1.30 7.24
CA GLY A 84 -0.05 -1.59 7.59
C GLY A 84 0.93 -0.96 6.61
N PHE A 85 0.65 -1.06 5.30
CA PHE A 85 1.42 -0.38 4.27
C PHE A 85 1.46 1.13 4.48
N ALA A 86 0.29 1.78 4.64
CA ALA A 86 0.19 3.23 4.83
C ALA A 86 0.94 3.72 6.08
N ARG A 87 0.98 2.89 7.14
CA ARG A 87 1.79 3.15 8.33
C ARG A 87 3.28 3.05 8.05
N VAL A 88 3.73 1.97 7.41
CA VAL A 88 5.17 1.75 7.14
C VAL A 88 5.73 2.78 6.15
N THR A 89 4.92 3.22 5.19
CA THR A 89 5.32 4.27 4.24
C THR A 89 5.14 5.68 4.78
N GLY A 90 4.57 5.84 5.98
CA GLY A 90 4.41 7.14 6.65
C GLY A 90 3.39 8.07 5.99
N ILE A 91 2.41 7.51 5.25
CA ILE A 91 1.40 8.30 4.52
C ILE A 91 0.06 8.39 5.25
N LEU A 92 -0.17 7.64 6.33
CA LEU A 92 -1.44 7.62 7.07
C LEU A 92 -1.66 8.93 7.88
N ILE A 93 -2.86 9.55 7.78
CA ILE A 93 -3.17 10.87 8.37
C ILE A 93 -3.87 10.82 9.76
N ALA A 94 -4.43 9.69 10.24
CA ALA A 94 -5.10 9.60 11.57
C ALA A 94 -5.00 8.19 12.21
N GLU A 95 -4.94 7.98 13.54
CA GLU A 95 -4.95 8.85 14.73
C GLU A 95 -3.96 8.30 15.79
N GLY A 96 -3.17 9.19 16.43
CA GLY A 96 -2.52 8.92 17.72
C GLY A 96 -1.05 8.43 17.71
N ASN A 97 -0.13 9.37 17.89
CA ASN A 97 1.32 9.25 18.20
C ASN A 97 2.32 9.17 17.02
N PRO A 98 3.11 10.24 16.76
CA PRO A 98 4.08 10.34 15.67
C PRO A 98 5.44 9.76 16.06
N ALA A 99 5.52 8.44 16.26
CA ALA A 99 6.80 7.77 16.44
C ALA A 99 6.99 6.76 15.31
N MET A 100 8.04 6.98 14.51
CA MET A 100 8.57 6.08 13.48
C MET A 100 8.06 6.32 12.06
N ALA A 101 8.38 7.51 11.53
CA ALA A 101 8.90 7.59 10.17
C ALA A 101 10.18 6.72 10.12
N MET A 102 10.03 5.43 9.80
CA MET A 102 11.16 4.56 9.54
C MET A 102 11.79 5.04 8.23
N ASP A 103 12.94 5.71 8.37
CA ASP A 103 13.81 6.08 7.27
C ASP A 103 14.05 4.84 6.42
N ALA A 104 13.64 4.91 5.16
CA ALA A 104 13.90 3.90 4.15
C ALA A 104 15.39 3.91 3.79
N ARG A 105 16.28 3.51 4.72
CA ARG A 105 17.68 3.19 4.43
C ARG A 105 18.09 1.93 5.18
N SER A 106 18.49 0.96 4.37
CA SER A 106 19.43 -0.11 4.70
C SER A 106 18.86 -1.27 5.53
N VAL A 107 18.47 -2.35 4.85
CA VAL A 107 19.07 -3.69 5.07
C VAL A 107 18.35 -4.73 4.20
N GLN A 108 18.90 -5.02 3.03
CA GLN A 108 19.16 -6.42 2.66
C GLN A 108 20.10 -6.46 1.45
N SER A 109 21.36 -6.11 1.71
CA SER A 109 22.48 -6.68 0.97
C SER A 109 22.39 -8.19 1.13
N ARG A 110 21.77 -8.86 0.16
CA ARG A 110 21.88 -10.32 0.01
C ARG A 110 23.33 -10.60 -0.38
N ALA A 111 24.15 -10.96 0.59
CA ALA A 111 25.45 -11.54 0.32
C ALA A 111 25.24 -12.86 -0.47
N PRO A 112 25.87 -13.05 -1.64
CA PRO A 112 25.82 -14.32 -2.34
C PRO A 112 26.61 -15.37 -1.55
N LYS A 113 26.07 -16.58 -1.49
CA LYS A 113 26.70 -17.76 -0.88
C LYS A 113 27.96 -18.13 -1.67
N GLN A 114 29.13 -17.67 -1.23
CA GLN A 114 30.42 -18.17 -1.70
C GLN A 114 31.12 -18.88 -0.53
N GLY A 115 31.32 -20.18 -0.67
CA GLY A 115 31.98 -20.99 0.34
C GLY A 115 32.11 -22.45 -0.06
N ARG A 116 32.71 -22.70 -1.23
CA ARG A 116 33.37 -23.98 -1.52
C ARG A 116 34.49 -24.16 -0.50
N GLN A 117 34.33 -25.05 0.46
CA GLN A 117 35.44 -25.55 1.27
C GLN A 117 35.35 -27.08 1.34
N MET A 118 36.28 -27.72 0.62
CA MET A 118 36.77 -29.06 0.93
C MET A 118 38.08 -28.88 1.70
N PRO A 119 38.22 -29.57 2.84
CA PRO A 119 39.49 -30.18 3.23
C PRO A 119 39.23 -31.63 3.73
N LYS A 120 40.08 -32.64 3.56
CA LYS A 120 41.44 -32.77 3.05
C LYS A 120 41.61 -34.21 2.55
#